data_AF-A0A4S4F2Y6-F1
#
_entry.id   AF-A0A4S4F2Y6-F1
#
_cell.length_a   1.000
_cell.length_b   1.000
_cell.length_c   1.000
_cell.angle_alpha   90.00
_cell.angle_beta   90.00
_cell.angle_gamma   90.00
#
_symmetry.space_group_name_H-M   'P 1'
#
loop_
_entity.id
_entity.type
_entity.pdbx_description
1 polymer ?
#
loop_
_entity_poly.entity_id
_entity_poly.type
_entity_poly.pdbx_seq_one_letter_code
_entity_poly.pdbx_strand_id
1 'polypeptide(L)'
;MSDGKGKGVIALKKLGVEVQKGDHYSCQKTQQSVTKYNSNGQTSSYQSEEKAAVVTKIGKSSTTTVKVFQRRVEETIHHKSLPPVKDKITHFSHRHDLHRYEVQKRDKINCNICEAEILDKAWSCESCKFFIHKSCESIPQKIKHKSHLRDTLILRSSTNYACGEFICDACCDSDKGFHYHCSPCKFDIHVACAGLPSAVNHPMHKNPLILCYDFPVRSSETVKCKACDMKINKKGWAYYNDDSKFIAHIYCAVNKKKKDSILAIQKRLQSLQMK
;
A
#
# COMPACT_ATOMS: atom_id res chain seq x y z
N MET A 1 30.12 28.75 -32.03
CA MET A 1 30.41 28.30 -33.41
C MET A 1 30.72 26.82 -33.34
N SER A 2 29.79 25.97 -33.80
CA SER A 2 30.01 24.57 -34.16
C SER A 2 28.70 23.98 -34.69
N ASP A 3 28.54 24.05 -36.01
CA ASP A 3 27.89 23.10 -36.93
C ASP A 3 26.51 22.52 -36.62
N GLY A 4 25.48 23.34 -36.85
CA GLY A 4 24.09 22.92 -37.07
C GLY A 4 23.59 23.12 -38.51
N LYS A 5 24.47 23.37 -39.49
CA LYS A 5 24.10 23.86 -40.83
C LYS A 5 23.49 22.82 -41.79
N GLY A 6 23.34 21.56 -41.38
CA GLY A 6 22.92 20.47 -42.29
C GLY A 6 21.46 20.00 -42.22
N LYS A 7 20.77 20.12 -41.07
CA LYS A 7 19.47 19.43 -40.86
C LYS A 7 18.23 20.29 -41.13
N GLY A 8 18.33 21.63 -41.05
CA GLY A 8 17.20 22.54 -41.31
C GLY A 8 16.88 22.75 -42.79
N VAL A 9 17.90 22.76 -43.66
CA VAL A 9 17.76 23.05 -45.11
C VAL A 9 17.05 21.91 -45.86
N ILE A 10 17.21 20.66 -45.40
CA ILE A 10 16.59 19.47 -46.02
C ILE A 10 15.07 19.43 -45.76
N ALA A 11 14.60 19.93 -44.61
CA ALA A 11 13.17 20.00 -44.28
C ALA A 11 12.43 21.08 -45.07
N LEU A 12 13.10 22.21 -45.37
CA LEU A 12 12.51 23.34 -46.12
C LEU A 12 12.42 23.08 -47.64
N LYS A 13 13.41 22.40 -48.24
CA LYS A 13 13.35 22.01 -49.67
C LYS A 13 12.23 21.01 -49.96
N LYS A 14 11.91 20.10 -49.03
CA LYS A 14 10.76 19.17 -49.15
C LYS A 14 9.39 19.85 -49.07
N LEU A 15 9.34 21.10 -48.61
CA LEU A 15 8.13 21.92 -48.53
C LEU A 15 8.03 22.96 -49.67
N GLY A 16 8.93 22.90 -50.66
CA GLY A 16 8.90 23.79 -51.84
C GLY A 16 9.46 25.21 -51.62
N VAL A 17 10.20 25.45 -50.54
CA VAL A 17 10.82 26.76 -50.26
C VAL A 17 12.24 26.82 -50.83
N GLU A 18 12.52 27.78 -51.71
CA GLU A 18 13.86 28.02 -52.24
C GLU A 18 14.76 28.71 -51.20
N VAL A 19 15.93 28.10 -50.94
CA VAL A 19 16.90 28.54 -49.93
C VAL A 19 18.16 29.04 -50.64
N GLN A 20 18.57 30.30 -50.39
CA GLN A 20 19.81 30.86 -50.94
C GLN A 20 20.94 30.85 -49.90
N LYS A 21 22.19 30.85 -50.39
CA LYS A 21 23.38 30.79 -49.54
C LYS A 21 23.58 32.15 -48.83
N GLY A 22 23.10 32.27 -47.58
CA GLY A 22 23.24 33.49 -46.78
C GLY A 22 22.13 33.77 -45.75
N ASP A 23 21.04 33.00 -45.78
CA ASP A 23 19.90 33.19 -44.87
C ASP A 23 20.18 32.68 -43.44
N HIS A 24 19.66 33.38 -42.42
CA HIS A 24 19.67 32.96 -41.01
C HIS A 24 18.28 32.44 -40.58
N TYR A 25 18.26 31.30 -39.87
CA TYR A 25 17.02 30.62 -39.43
C TYR A 25 16.95 30.51 -37.91
N SER A 26 15.76 30.68 -37.34
CA SER A 26 15.48 30.34 -35.93
C SER A 26 14.20 29.52 -35.83
N CYS A 27 14.17 28.54 -34.93
CA CYS A 27 13.00 27.72 -34.64
C CYS A 27 12.62 27.93 -33.18
N GLN A 28 11.39 28.37 -32.93
CA GLN A 28 10.83 28.46 -31.58
C GLN A 28 9.73 27.41 -31.44
N LYS A 29 9.78 26.64 -30.35
CA LYS A 29 8.68 25.74 -29.97
C LYS A 29 7.76 26.52 -29.03
N THR A 30 6.47 26.52 -29.30
CA THR A 30 5.46 27.04 -28.36
C THR A 30 4.48 25.92 -28.03
N GLN A 31 4.37 25.60 -26.75
CA GLN A 31 3.34 24.72 -26.22
C GLN A 31 2.20 25.58 -25.67
N GLN A 32 0.98 25.35 -26.13
CA GLN A 32 -0.22 25.90 -25.52
C GLN A 32 -1.19 24.77 -25.19
N SER A 33 -1.68 24.77 -23.95
CA SER A 33 -2.76 23.90 -23.48
C SER A 33 -4.08 24.66 -23.58
N VAL A 34 -5.05 24.13 -24.32
CA VAL A 34 -6.40 24.71 -24.40
C VAL A 34 -7.40 23.71 -23.83
N THR A 35 -8.18 24.16 -22.86
CA THR A 35 -9.30 23.41 -22.29
C THR A 35 -10.59 24.00 -22.86
N LYS A 36 -11.43 23.19 -23.52
CA LYS A 36 -12.79 23.59 -23.89
C LYS A 36 -13.81 22.80 -23.09
N TYR A 37 -14.90 23.50 -22.75
CA TYR A 37 -16.05 22.95 -22.04
C TYR A 37 -17.21 22.77 -23.03
N ASN A 38 -17.87 21.62 -23.00
CA ASN A 38 -19.16 21.45 -23.65
C ASN A 38 -20.30 21.54 -22.62
N SER A 39 -21.53 21.73 -23.10
CA SER A 39 -22.73 21.99 -22.29
C SER A 39 -23.16 20.83 -21.38
N ASN A 40 -22.49 19.67 -21.44
CA ASN A 40 -22.77 18.49 -20.61
C ASN A 40 -21.66 18.21 -19.57
N GLY A 41 -20.76 19.17 -19.33
CA GLY A 41 -19.77 19.12 -18.24
C GLY A 41 -18.62 18.12 -18.43
N GLN A 42 -18.46 17.54 -19.62
CA GLN A 42 -17.32 16.67 -19.94
C GLN A 42 -16.09 17.51 -20.34
N THR A 43 -14.95 17.23 -19.72
CA THR A 43 -13.67 17.90 -20.01
C THR A 43 -12.93 17.16 -21.12
N SER A 44 -12.75 17.82 -22.26
CA SER A 44 -11.75 17.42 -23.25
C SER A 44 -10.54 18.34 -23.10
N SER A 45 -9.45 17.80 -22.55
CA SER A 45 -8.14 18.45 -22.60
C SER A 45 -7.36 17.90 -23.78
N TYR A 46 -6.74 18.78 -24.55
CA TYR A 46 -5.85 18.38 -25.63
C TYR A 46 -4.60 19.24 -25.60
N GLN A 47 -3.45 18.56 -25.72
CA GLN A 47 -2.16 19.21 -25.93
C GLN A 47 -1.90 19.26 -27.43
N SER A 48 -1.87 20.46 -27.99
CA SER A 48 -1.35 20.67 -29.35
C SER A 48 0.09 21.17 -29.26
N GLU A 49 1.04 20.42 -29.80
CA GLU A 49 2.39 20.94 -30.05
C GLU A 49 2.39 21.74 -31.35
N GLU A 50 2.55 23.07 -31.26
CA GLU A 50 2.82 23.90 -32.43
C GLU A 50 4.32 24.06 -32.63
N LYS A 51 4.83 23.62 -33.79
CA LYS A 51 6.18 23.95 -34.25
C LYS A 51 6.06 24.97 -35.36
N ALA A 52 6.15 26.25 -35.01
CA ALA A 52 6.28 27.32 -35.98
C ALA A 52 7.76 27.57 -36.29
N ALA A 53 8.11 27.65 -37.57
CA ALA A 53 9.40 28.18 -38.00
C ALA A 53 9.16 29.55 -38.63
N VAL A 54 9.71 30.61 -38.04
CA VAL A 54 9.67 31.95 -38.61
C VAL A 54 10.98 32.17 -39.36
N VAL A 55 10.87 32.48 -40.65
CA VAL A 55 12.03 32.83 -41.48
C VAL A 55 12.02 34.34 -41.69
N THR A 56 13.06 35.03 -41.24
CA THR A 56 13.21 36.48 -41.43
C THR A 56 14.40 36.74 -42.33
N LYS A 57 14.18 37.30 -43.52
CA LYS A 57 15.24 37.68 -44.46
C LYS A 57 15.74 39.08 -44.08
N ILE A 58 17.02 39.26 -43.76
CA ILE A 58 17.59 40.59 -43.49
C ILE A 58 18.16 41.12 -44.81
N GLY A 59 17.35 41.87 -45.55
CA GLY A 59 17.77 42.53 -46.78
C GLY A 59 16.60 42.89 -47.68
N LYS A 60 16.06 44.09 -47.49
CA LYS A 60 14.89 44.72 -48.16
C LYS A 60 13.54 44.11 -47.77
N SER A 61 12.61 45.00 -47.39
CA SER A 61 11.32 44.76 -46.76
C SER A 61 10.43 43.74 -47.48
N SER A 62 10.32 42.53 -46.96
CA SER A 62 9.18 41.63 -47.20
C SER A 62 9.25 40.43 -46.26
N THR A 63 8.19 40.23 -45.46
CA THR A 63 8.04 39.08 -44.57
C THR A 63 7.08 38.10 -45.24
N THR A 64 7.52 36.87 -45.55
CA THR A 64 6.65 35.84 -46.13
C THR A 64 6.34 34.79 -45.08
N THR A 65 5.06 34.67 -44.70
CA THR A 65 4.58 33.68 -43.73
C THR A 65 4.13 32.42 -44.46
N VAL A 66 4.80 31.28 -44.23
CA VAL A 66 4.38 29.97 -44.76
C VAL A 66 3.54 29.24 -43.71
N LYS A 67 2.27 28.92 -44.03
CA LYS A 67 1.41 28.05 -43.20
C LYS A 67 1.64 26.59 -43.59
N VAL A 68 1.92 25.71 -42.63
CA VAL A 68 2.11 24.28 -42.87
C VAL A 68 0.85 23.50 -42.49
N PHE A 69 0.46 22.55 -43.34
CA PHE A 69 -0.75 21.73 -43.24
C PHE A 69 -0.75 20.72 -42.08
N GLN A 70 -1.95 20.50 -41.56
CA GLN A 70 -2.29 19.67 -40.40
C GLN A 70 -2.42 18.19 -40.82
N ARG A 71 -1.73 17.26 -40.14
CA ARG A 71 -2.08 15.83 -40.21
C ARG A 71 -2.95 15.48 -39.01
N ARG A 72 -4.18 15.04 -39.28
CA ARG A 72 -5.09 14.47 -38.30
C ARG A 72 -4.66 13.01 -38.09
N VAL A 73 -4.21 12.67 -36.89
CA VAL A 73 -4.06 11.27 -36.47
C VAL A 73 -5.28 10.98 -35.60
N GLU A 74 -6.26 10.25 -36.14
CA GLU A 74 -7.36 9.72 -35.34
C GLU A 74 -6.94 8.37 -34.79
N GLU A 75 -6.24 8.38 -33.65
CA GLU A 75 -6.16 7.17 -32.83
C GLU A 75 -7.47 7.03 -32.07
N THR A 76 -8.29 6.04 -32.46
CA THR A 76 -9.46 5.64 -31.69
C THR A 76 -8.96 5.03 -30.38
N ILE A 77 -8.88 5.83 -29.31
CA ILE A 77 -8.65 5.29 -27.97
C ILE A 77 -9.88 4.46 -27.62
N HIS A 78 -9.80 3.15 -27.80
CA HIS A 78 -10.67 2.23 -27.09
C HIS A 78 -10.33 2.38 -25.61
N HIS A 79 -11.04 3.29 -24.94
CA HIS A 79 -11.16 3.23 -23.50
C HIS A 79 -11.80 1.87 -23.20
N LYS A 80 -10.96 0.86 -22.90
CA LYS A 80 -11.41 -0.22 -22.03
C LYS A 80 -11.92 0.49 -20.79
N SER A 81 -13.24 0.57 -20.65
CA SER A 81 -13.87 1.01 -19.42
C SER A 81 -13.22 0.19 -18.31
N LEU A 82 -12.48 0.89 -17.44
CA LEU A 82 -12.05 0.28 -16.19
C LEU A 82 -13.32 -0.27 -15.54
N PRO A 83 -13.33 -1.52 -15.06
CA PRO A 83 -14.49 -2.06 -14.38
C PRO A 83 -14.90 -1.07 -13.28
N PRO A 84 -16.21 -0.82 -13.07
CA PRO A 84 -16.68 0.14 -12.10
C PRO A 84 -15.99 -0.12 -10.77
N VAL A 85 -15.31 0.90 -10.27
CA VAL A 85 -14.61 0.81 -9.00
C VAL A 85 -15.68 0.54 -7.95
N LYS A 86 -15.61 -0.62 -7.28
CA LYS A 86 -16.57 -0.95 -6.22
C LYS A 86 -16.42 0.11 -5.12
N ASP A 87 -17.45 0.93 -4.93
CA ASP A 87 -17.46 2.05 -3.98
C ASP A 87 -17.99 1.66 -2.60
N LYS A 88 -18.54 0.44 -2.48
CA LYS A 88 -19.00 -0.15 -1.23
C LYS A 88 -18.80 -1.65 -1.15
N ILE A 89 -18.70 -2.18 0.06
CA ILE A 89 -18.65 -3.61 0.37
C ILE A 89 -19.60 -3.96 1.52
N THR A 90 -20.15 -5.17 1.49
CA THR A 90 -20.66 -5.82 2.70
C THR A 90 -19.50 -6.56 3.36
N HIS A 91 -19.46 -6.58 4.69
CA HIS A 91 -18.40 -7.26 5.43
C HIS A 91 -19.00 -8.14 6.53
N PHE A 92 -18.47 -9.34 6.73
CA PHE A 92 -19.04 -10.30 7.69
C PHE A 92 -19.01 -9.81 9.14
N SER A 93 -18.11 -8.87 9.46
CA SER A 93 -17.93 -8.36 10.80
C SER A 93 -18.69 -7.07 11.09
N HIS A 94 -19.44 -6.55 10.13
CA HIS A 94 -20.18 -5.31 10.29
C HIS A 94 -21.49 -5.34 9.51
N ARG A 95 -22.59 -4.91 10.13
CA ARG A 95 -23.95 -5.08 9.56
C ARG A 95 -24.32 -4.04 8.51
N HIS A 96 -23.58 -2.94 8.43
CA HIS A 96 -23.80 -1.90 7.42
C HIS A 96 -22.79 -2.04 6.27
N ASP A 97 -23.16 -1.52 5.11
CA ASP A 97 -22.23 -1.35 4.01
C ASP A 97 -21.06 -0.47 4.46
N LEU A 98 -19.85 -0.90 4.10
CA LEU A 98 -18.65 -0.09 4.27
C LEU A 98 -18.34 0.63 2.97
N HIS A 99 -18.04 1.91 3.06
CA HIS A 99 -17.71 2.79 1.95
C HIS A 99 -16.22 3.07 1.91
N ARG A 100 -15.71 3.46 0.74
CA ARG A 100 -14.31 3.86 0.62
C ARG A 100 -14.02 5.09 1.46
N TYR A 101 -12.92 5.05 2.20
CA TYR A 101 -12.43 6.16 3.00
C TYR A 101 -10.95 6.42 2.71
N GLU A 102 -10.61 7.69 2.52
CA GLU A 102 -9.23 8.15 2.37
C GLU A 102 -8.81 8.86 3.66
N VAL A 103 -7.80 8.31 4.33
CA VAL A 103 -7.30 8.79 5.62
C VAL A 103 -6.59 10.13 5.41
N GLN A 104 -6.91 11.12 6.23
CA GLN A 104 -6.20 12.40 6.21
C GLN A 104 -4.91 12.29 7.01
N LYS A 105 -3.88 13.07 6.64
CA LYS A 105 -2.54 13.04 7.27
C LYS A 105 -2.53 13.25 8.80
N ARG A 106 -3.61 13.79 9.37
CA ARG A 106 -3.74 14.06 10.82
C ARG A 106 -4.54 13.00 11.56
N ASP A 107 -5.23 12.12 10.83
CA ASP A 107 -6.10 11.13 11.41
C ASP A 107 -5.28 9.95 11.92
N LYS A 108 -5.45 9.60 13.19
CA LYS A 108 -4.91 8.37 13.77
C LYS A 108 -6.04 7.37 13.91
N ILE A 109 -6.31 6.65 12.83
CA ILE A 109 -7.39 5.66 12.75
C ILE A 109 -6.78 4.27 12.83
N ASN A 110 -7.28 3.45 13.75
CA ASN A 110 -6.91 2.05 13.84
C ASN A 110 -7.98 1.18 13.17
N CYS A 111 -7.53 0.11 12.54
CA CYS A 111 -8.41 -0.91 11.98
C CYS A 111 -9.07 -1.69 13.11
N ASN A 112 -10.39 -1.83 13.07
CA ASN A 112 -11.13 -2.57 14.10
C ASN A 112 -10.78 -4.06 14.13
N ILE A 113 -10.27 -4.64 13.03
CA ILE A 113 -10.00 -6.09 12.94
C ILE A 113 -8.60 -6.45 13.41
N CYS A 114 -7.58 -5.67 13.04
CA CYS A 114 -6.18 -6.01 13.34
C CYS A 114 -5.50 -5.01 14.29
N GLU A 115 -6.24 -3.99 14.74
CA GLU A 115 -5.82 -2.92 15.66
C GLU A 115 -4.66 -2.05 15.18
N ALA A 116 -4.10 -2.36 14.01
CA ALA A 116 -3.06 -1.57 13.41
C ALA A 116 -3.60 -0.29 12.78
N GLU A 117 -2.77 0.73 12.81
CA GLU A 117 -3.01 2.04 12.21
C GLU A 117 -3.24 1.93 10.69
N ILE A 118 -4.22 2.69 10.20
CA ILE A 118 -4.55 2.83 8.79
C ILE A 118 -3.86 4.10 8.28
N LEU A 119 -3.00 3.95 7.27
CA LEU A 119 -2.20 5.07 6.75
C LEU A 119 -2.82 5.75 5.52
N ASP A 120 -3.42 4.97 4.61
CA ASP A 120 -3.85 5.46 3.30
C ASP A 120 -5.36 5.30 3.08
N LYS A 121 -5.79 4.09 2.73
CA LYS A 121 -7.17 3.79 2.32
C LYS A 121 -7.79 2.74 3.22
N ALA A 122 -9.04 2.94 3.57
CA ALA A 122 -9.84 2.04 4.37
C ALA A 122 -11.24 1.85 3.78
N TRP A 123 -11.91 0.85 4.30
CA TRP A 123 -13.36 0.74 4.29
C TRP A 123 -13.88 1.32 5.60
N SER A 124 -14.89 2.18 5.53
CA SER A 124 -15.49 2.81 6.71
C SER A 124 -17.01 2.71 6.74
N CYS A 125 -17.55 2.67 7.95
CA CYS A 125 -18.94 2.96 8.23
C CYS A 125 -18.99 4.21 9.12
N GLU A 126 -19.49 5.32 8.57
CA GLU A 126 -19.47 6.61 9.26
C GLU A 126 -20.38 6.65 10.50
N SER A 127 -21.52 5.95 10.44
CA SER A 127 -22.50 5.89 11.53
C SER A 127 -21.97 5.10 12.73
N CYS A 128 -21.17 4.06 12.49
CA CYS A 128 -20.62 3.20 13.54
C CYS A 128 -19.18 3.52 13.92
N LYS A 129 -18.52 4.45 13.21
CA LYS A 129 -17.07 4.70 13.34
C LYS A 129 -16.25 3.40 13.21
N PHE A 130 -16.66 2.54 12.28
CA PHE A 130 -16.01 1.26 12.02
C PHE A 130 -15.09 1.41 10.80
N PHE A 131 -13.81 1.10 10.95
CA PHE A 131 -12.78 1.26 9.92
C PHE A 131 -11.98 -0.03 9.80
N ILE A 132 -11.75 -0.50 8.57
CA ILE A 132 -10.88 -1.64 8.32
C ILE A 132 -9.95 -1.37 7.14
N HIS A 133 -8.74 -1.94 7.19
CA HIS A 133 -7.87 -1.95 6.01
C HIS A 133 -8.54 -2.71 4.87
N LYS A 134 -8.20 -2.36 3.63
CA LYS A 134 -8.58 -3.17 2.46
C LYS A 134 -8.10 -4.62 2.57
N SER A 135 -6.93 -4.85 3.18
CA SER A 135 -6.41 -6.19 3.48
C SER A 135 -7.25 -6.96 4.51
N CYS A 136 -8.03 -6.28 5.35
CA CYS A 136 -8.90 -6.93 6.32
C CYS A 136 -10.29 -7.25 5.75
N GLU A 137 -10.58 -6.87 4.51
CA GLU A 137 -11.80 -7.24 3.79
C GLU A 137 -11.93 -8.76 3.66
N SER A 138 -10.83 -9.43 3.28
CA SER A 138 -10.76 -10.88 3.08
C SER A 138 -9.92 -11.56 4.16
N ILE A 139 -10.07 -11.12 5.41
CA ILE A 139 -9.42 -11.79 6.52
C ILE A 139 -10.08 -13.17 6.75
N PRO A 140 -9.29 -14.23 6.98
CA PRO A 140 -9.86 -15.55 7.23
C PRO A 140 -10.73 -15.57 8.49
N GLN A 141 -11.94 -16.14 8.41
CA GLN A 141 -12.78 -16.33 9.59
C GLN A 141 -12.41 -17.59 10.38
N LYS A 142 -11.70 -18.53 9.74
CA LYS A 142 -11.30 -19.82 10.32
C LYS A 142 -9.86 -20.13 9.94
N ILE A 143 -9.03 -20.48 10.91
CA ILE A 143 -7.62 -20.83 10.69
C ILE A 143 -7.22 -22.09 11.46
N LYS A 144 -6.24 -22.81 10.94
CA LYS A 144 -5.47 -23.85 11.65
C LYS A 144 -4.09 -23.29 12.00
N HIS A 145 -3.89 -22.94 13.27
CA HIS A 145 -2.68 -22.27 13.72
C HIS A 145 -1.67 -23.27 14.32
N LYS A 146 -0.37 -23.08 14.09
CA LYS A 146 0.69 -24.01 14.51
C LYS A 146 0.82 -24.16 16.04
N SER A 147 0.47 -23.12 16.80
CA SER A 147 0.41 -23.19 18.27
C SER A 147 -0.81 -23.97 18.79
N HIS A 148 -1.76 -24.31 17.92
CA HIS A 148 -3.04 -24.86 18.30
C HIS A 148 -3.56 -25.80 17.20
N LEU A 149 -2.86 -26.93 17.00
CA LEU A 149 -3.12 -27.84 15.88
C LEU A 149 -4.39 -28.68 16.04
N ARG A 150 -4.84 -28.92 17.28
CA ARG A 150 -5.99 -29.79 17.58
C ARG A 150 -7.26 -29.23 16.97
N ASP A 151 -7.61 -28.00 17.34
CA ASP A 151 -8.88 -27.39 16.97
C ASP A 151 -8.72 -26.23 15.98
N THR A 152 -9.83 -25.79 15.42
CA THR A 152 -9.88 -24.66 14.50
C THR A 152 -10.11 -23.39 15.30
N LEU A 153 -9.34 -22.34 15.03
CA LEU A 153 -9.59 -21.04 15.64
C LEU A 153 -10.58 -20.25 14.78
N ILE A 154 -11.57 -19.66 15.42
CA ILE A 154 -12.66 -18.90 14.77
C ILE A 154 -12.51 -17.42 15.11
N LEU A 155 -12.54 -16.55 14.11
CA LEU A 155 -12.50 -15.11 14.32
C LEU A 155 -13.78 -14.63 15.02
N ARG A 156 -13.62 -13.85 16.09
CA ARG A 156 -14.70 -13.26 16.89
C ARG A 156 -14.52 -11.75 16.93
N SER A 157 -15.64 -11.03 16.92
CA SER A 157 -15.69 -9.57 17.09
C SER A 157 -15.85 -9.13 18.54
N SER A 158 -16.11 -10.08 19.44
CA SER A 158 -16.31 -9.86 20.87
C SER A 158 -16.02 -11.14 21.64
N THR A 159 -15.62 -10.98 22.89
CA THR A 159 -15.44 -12.10 23.81
C THR A 159 -16.76 -12.58 24.42
N ASN A 160 -16.80 -13.83 24.89
CA ASN A 160 -17.91 -14.38 25.69
C ASN A 160 -17.60 -14.38 27.20
N TYR A 161 -16.44 -13.87 27.62
CA TYR A 161 -16.06 -13.80 29.02
C TYR A 161 -16.86 -12.69 29.73
N ALA A 162 -17.29 -12.95 30.97
CA ALA A 162 -18.13 -12.03 31.74
C ALA A 162 -17.45 -10.68 32.03
N CYS A 163 -16.12 -10.64 32.09
CA CYS A 163 -15.34 -9.41 32.25
C CYS A 163 -15.31 -8.53 30.99
N GLY A 164 -15.77 -9.02 29.84
CA GLY A 164 -15.79 -8.28 28.58
C GLY A 164 -14.42 -8.14 27.90
N GLU A 165 -13.39 -8.83 28.41
CA GLU A 165 -12.02 -8.86 27.85
C GLU A 165 -11.54 -10.30 27.67
N PHE A 166 -10.60 -10.52 26.74
CA PHE A 166 -9.84 -11.77 26.62
C PHE A 166 -8.35 -11.48 26.84
N ILE A 167 -7.59 -12.50 27.27
CA ILE A 167 -6.14 -12.42 27.37
C ILE A 167 -5.56 -13.20 26.20
N CYS A 168 -4.69 -12.57 25.42
CA CYS A 168 -4.03 -13.22 24.30
C CYS A 168 -2.96 -14.22 24.79
N ASP A 169 -3.08 -15.50 24.41
CA ASP A 169 -2.12 -16.55 24.77
C ASP A 169 -0.72 -16.31 24.16
N ALA A 170 -0.62 -15.50 23.11
CA ALA A 170 0.65 -15.19 22.46
C ALA A 170 1.42 -14.05 23.16
N CYS A 171 0.76 -12.95 23.52
CA CYS A 171 1.41 -11.75 24.04
C CYS A 171 1.13 -11.47 25.52
N CYS A 172 0.14 -12.17 26.09
CA CYS A 172 -0.36 -12.00 27.45
C CYS A 172 -0.98 -10.63 27.76
N ASP A 173 -1.31 -9.84 26.73
CA ASP A 173 -2.05 -8.59 26.88
C ASP A 173 -3.56 -8.87 26.84
N SER A 174 -4.33 -8.02 27.54
CA SER A 174 -5.79 -8.05 27.58
C SER A 174 -6.38 -7.14 26.49
N ASP A 175 -7.42 -7.60 25.79
CA ASP A 175 -8.12 -6.79 24.78
C ASP A 175 -9.62 -7.13 24.68
N LYS A 176 -10.37 -6.28 23.98
CA LYS A 176 -11.80 -6.39 23.66
C LYS A 176 -12.05 -6.56 22.17
N GLY A 177 -11.01 -6.39 21.35
CA GLY A 177 -11.08 -6.38 19.90
C GLY A 177 -11.27 -7.75 19.25
N PHE A 178 -11.00 -7.77 17.94
CA PHE A 178 -11.13 -8.98 17.15
C PHE A 178 -10.00 -9.96 17.48
N HIS A 179 -10.38 -11.21 17.68
CA HIS A 179 -9.43 -12.27 18.04
C HIS A 179 -9.87 -13.62 17.47
N TYR A 180 -8.90 -14.52 17.34
CA TYR A 180 -9.18 -15.91 17.02
C TYR A 180 -9.37 -16.70 18.31
N HIS A 181 -10.51 -17.37 18.41
CA HIS A 181 -10.97 -18.07 19.60
C HIS A 181 -11.18 -19.56 19.35
N CYS A 182 -10.79 -20.39 20.31
CA CYS A 182 -11.17 -21.80 20.42
C CYS A 182 -12.01 -22.02 21.69
N SER A 183 -13.30 -22.30 21.53
CA SER A 183 -14.22 -22.46 22.67
C SER A 183 -13.91 -23.67 23.57
N PRO A 184 -13.58 -24.87 23.03
CA PRO A 184 -13.20 -26.01 23.85
C PRO A 184 -11.95 -25.78 24.70
N CYS A 185 -10.95 -25.09 24.14
CA CYS A 185 -9.65 -24.92 24.80
C CYS A 185 -9.50 -23.62 25.58
N LYS A 186 -10.44 -22.67 25.42
CA LYS A 186 -10.31 -21.29 25.94
C LYS A 186 -9.00 -20.65 25.49
N PHE A 187 -8.66 -20.86 24.22
CA PHE A 187 -7.46 -20.33 23.60
C PHE A 187 -7.83 -19.13 22.74
N ASP A 188 -7.18 -18.00 23.00
CA ASP A 188 -7.47 -16.69 22.44
C ASP A 188 -6.19 -16.04 21.94
N ILE A 189 -6.15 -15.63 20.67
CA ILE A 189 -5.01 -14.88 20.13
C ILE A 189 -5.46 -13.68 19.30
N HIS A 190 -4.76 -12.55 19.48
CA HIS A 190 -4.94 -11.38 18.61
C HIS A 190 -4.77 -11.76 17.14
N VAL A 191 -5.52 -11.10 16.25
CA VAL A 191 -5.36 -11.24 14.81
C VAL A 191 -3.90 -10.98 14.37
N ALA A 192 -3.26 -9.96 14.94
CA ALA A 192 -1.86 -9.64 14.65
C ALA A 192 -0.90 -10.72 15.17
N CYS A 193 -1.17 -11.31 16.35
CA CYS A 193 -0.36 -12.38 16.93
C CYS A 193 -0.45 -13.68 16.11
N ALA A 194 -1.65 -14.04 15.64
CA ALA A 194 -1.87 -15.20 14.78
C ALA A 194 -1.13 -15.10 13.44
N GLY A 195 -0.87 -13.88 12.99
CA GLY A 195 -0.13 -13.60 11.76
C GLY A 195 1.34 -13.25 11.98
N LEU A 196 1.96 -13.59 13.11
CA LEU A 196 3.39 -13.38 13.31
C LEU A 196 4.23 -14.30 12.39
N PRO A 197 5.36 -13.83 11.86
CA PRO A 197 6.27 -14.67 11.08
C PRO A 197 6.91 -15.75 11.96
N SER A 198 7.22 -16.92 11.40
CA SER A 198 7.89 -17.99 12.16
C SER A 198 9.36 -17.70 12.46
N ALA A 199 9.97 -16.78 11.71
CA ALA A 199 11.36 -16.36 11.89
C ALA A 199 11.53 -14.88 11.53
N VAL A 200 12.38 -14.17 12.28
CA VAL A 200 12.70 -12.75 12.02
C VAL A 200 14.19 -12.48 12.15
N ASN A 201 14.67 -11.54 11.34
CA ASN A 201 16.02 -10.98 11.49
C ASN A 201 15.95 -9.75 12.40
N HIS A 202 16.65 -9.78 13.52
CA HIS A 202 16.64 -8.70 14.50
C HIS A 202 17.88 -7.80 14.34
N PRO A 203 17.79 -6.46 14.36
CA PRO A 203 18.94 -5.58 14.13
C PRO A 203 20.11 -5.79 15.10
N MET A 204 19.82 -6.22 16.33
CA MET A 204 20.84 -6.46 17.37
C MET A 204 21.40 -7.89 17.34
N HIS A 205 20.99 -8.74 16.38
CA HIS A 205 21.37 -10.14 16.35
C HIS A 205 21.49 -10.69 14.92
N LYS A 206 22.64 -11.30 14.60
CA LYS A 206 22.95 -11.71 13.21
C LYS A 206 22.10 -12.89 12.73
N ASN A 207 21.81 -13.86 13.60
CA ASN A 207 21.07 -15.05 13.19
C ASN A 207 19.55 -14.83 13.35
N PRO A 208 18.72 -15.51 12.53
CA PRO A 208 17.28 -15.44 12.69
C PRO A 208 16.85 -15.86 14.09
N LEU A 209 15.89 -15.14 14.66
CA LEU A 209 15.17 -15.57 15.84
C LEU A 209 13.94 -16.36 15.38
N ILE A 210 13.69 -17.49 16.02
CA ILE A 210 12.56 -18.37 15.71
C ILE A 210 11.43 -18.09 16.71
N LEU A 211 10.19 -18.03 16.23
CA LEU A 211 9.03 -17.87 17.09
C LEU A 211 8.76 -19.18 17.86
N CYS A 212 8.76 -19.10 19.18
CA CYS A 212 8.45 -20.21 20.08
C CYS A 212 7.06 -20.02 20.69
N TYR A 213 6.21 -21.04 20.54
CA TYR A 213 4.85 -21.06 21.10
C TYR A 213 4.82 -21.49 22.58
N ASP A 214 5.83 -22.27 22.99
CA ASP A 214 6.12 -22.59 24.38
C ASP A 214 7.39 -21.85 24.81
N PHE A 215 7.51 -21.56 26.10
CA PHE A 215 8.66 -20.82 26.61
C PHE A 215 9.96 -21.65 26.47
N PRO A 216 10.97 -21.19 25.71
CA PRO A 216 12.10 -22.03 25.31
C PRO A 216 13.15 -22.23 26.41
N VAL A 217 13.09 -21.45 27.50
CA VAL A 217 14.10 -21.45 28.56
C VAL A 217 13.55 -22.09 29.83
N ARG A 218 14.05 -23.29 30.16
CA ARG A 218 13.75 -23.97 31.43
C ARG A 218 14.66 -23.44 32.56
N SER A 219 14.31 -22.27 33.10
CA SER A 219 15.00 -21.68 34.25
C SER A 219 13.98 -21.16 35.27
N SER A 220 14.29 -21.31 36.56
CA SER A 220 13.55 -20.68 37.66
C SER A 220 13.76 -19.16 37.69
N GLU A 221 14.89 -18.68 37.17
CA GLU A 221 15.28 -17.27 37.20
C GLU A 221 14.43 -16.38 36.30
N THR A 222 14.49 -15.07 36.54
CA THR A 222 13.84 -14.05 35.71
C THR A 222 14.57 -13.90 34.39
N VAL A 223 13.94 -14.33 33.30
CA VAL A 223 14.47 -14.15 31.95
C VAL A 223 14.08 -12.77 31.43
N LYS A 224 15.07 -12.01 30.96
CA LYS A 224 14.90 -10.68 30.37
C LYS A 224 15.04 -10.71 28.86
N CYS A 225 14.31 -9.83 28.19
CA CYS A 225 14.43 -9.59 26.76
C CYS A 225 15.74 -8.88 26.44
N LYS A 226 16.56 -9.45 25.54
CA LYS A 226 17.84 -8.85 25.16
C LYS A 226 17.71 -7.54 24.38
N ALA A 227 16.52 -7.21 23.89
CA ALA A 227 16.29 -5.98 23.12
C ALA A 227 15.79 -4.79 23.97
N CYS A 228 15.14 -5.03 25.11
CA CYS A 228 14.59 -3.95 25.95
C CYS A 228 14.92 -4.08 27.45
N ASP A 229 15.66 -5.11 27.85
CA ASP A 229 16.02 -5.46 29.24
C ASP A 229 14.84 -5.69 30.21
N MET A 230 13.60 -5.72 29.70
CA MET A 230 12.42 -5.99 30.50
C MET A 230 12.15 -7.50 30.62
N LYS A 231 11.52 -7.90 31.74
CA LYS A 231 11.12 -9.29 32.01
C LYS A 231 10.22 -9.84 30.90
N ILE A 232 10.46 -11.10 30.49
CA ILE A 232 9.57 -11.83 29.59
C ILE A 232 8.54 -12.62 30.40
N ASN A 233 7.28 -12.58 29.97
CA ASN A 233 6.24 -13.44 30.51
C ASN A 233 6.44 -14.87 30.00
N LYS A 234 6.69 -15.82 30.92
CA LYS A 234 6.94 -17.23 30.59
C LYS A 234 5.70 -17.99 30.12
N LYS A 235 4.51 -17.38 30.19
CA LYS A 235 3.25 -17.97 29.70
C LYS A 235 2.98 -17.65 28.23
N GLY A 236 3.63 -16.63 27.68
CA GLY A 236 3.42 -16.17 26.30
C GLY A 236 4.52 -16.64 25.36
N TRP A 237 4.40 -16.22 24.11
CA TRP A 237 5.36 -16.51 23.05
C TRP A 237 6.56 -15.57 23.13
N ALA A 238 7.67 -16.04 22.58
CA ALA A 238 8.88 -15.26 22.44
C ALA A 238 9.60 -15.63 21.15
N TYR A 239 10.43 -14.71 20.65
CA TYR A 239 11.41 -15.07 19.64
C TYR A 239 12.72 -15.45 20.30
N TYR A 240 13.31 -16.54 19.83
CA TYR A 240 14.49 -17.12 20.44
C TYR A 240 15.45 -17.68 19.40
N ASN A 241 16.75 -17.51 19.63
CA ASN A 241 17.79 -18.22 18.92
C ASN A 241 18.57 -19.07 19.93
N ASP A 242 18.67 -20.38 19.67
CA ASP A 242 19.26 -21.30 20.63
C ASP A 242 20.79 -21.23 20.68
N ASP A 243 21.46 -20.93 19.57
CA ASP A 243 22.93 -20.85 19.53
C ASP A 243 23.45 -19.70 20.40
N SER A 244 22.83 -18.53 20.30
CA SER A 244 23.25 -17.32 21.03
C SER A 244 22.47 -17.07 22.32
N LYS A 245 21.50 -17.93 22.62
CA LYS A 245 20.50 -17.75 23.68
C LYS A 245 19.81 -16.38 23.60
N PHE A 246 19.69 -15.79 22.40
CA PHE A 246 19.06 -14.48 22.22
C PHE A 246 17.56 -14.63 22.31
N ILE A 247 16.94 -14.05 23.35
CA ILE A 247 15.50 -14.07 23.55
C ILE A 247 14.94 -12.64 23.51
N ALA A 248 13.80 -12.46 22.86
CA ALA A 248 13.10 -11.20 22.78
C ALA A 248 11.58 -11.38 22.86
N HIS A 249 10.88 -10.37 23.40
CA HIS A 249 9.42 -10.28 23.27
C HIS A 249 9.01 -10.27 21.80
N ILE A 250 7.82 -10.77 21.49
CA ILE A 250 7.29 -10.80 20.12
C ILE A 250 7.42 -9.42 19.45
N TYR A 251 6.95 -8.36 20.10
CA TYR A 251 6.95 -7.01 19.53
C TYR A 251 8.32 -6.31 19.54
N CYS A 252 9.27 -6.80 20.35
CA CYS A 252 10.66 -6.35 20.25
C CYS A 252 11.33 -6.96 19.03
N ALA A 253 11.05 -8.23 18.74
CA ALA A 253 11.65 -8.97 17.65
C ALA A 253 11.16 -8.51 16.26
N VAL A 254 9.85 -8.26 16.10
CA VAL A 254 9.28 -7.77 14.82
C VAL A 254 9.59 -6.28 14.54
N ASN A 255 10.34 -5.61 15.41
CA ASN A 255 10.77 -4.20 15.32
C ASN A 255 9.60 -3.20 15.26
N LYS A 256 9.41 -2.43 16.34
CA LYS A 256 8.38 -1.35 16.44
C LYS A 256 8.38 -0.36 15.25
N LYS A 257 9.53 -0.15 14.58
CA LYS A 257 9.65 0.77 13.43
C LYS A 257 9.22 0.14 12.10
N LYS A 258 9.23 -1.19 12.00
CA LYS A 258 8.70 -1.96 10.87
C LYS A 258 7.54 -2.80 11.40
N LYS A 259 6.41 -2.16 11.72
CA LYS A 259 5.14 -2.90 11.84
C LYS A 259 5.06 -3.74 10.57
N ASP A 260 5.03 -5.07 10.72
CA ASP A 260 4.82 -5.94 9.57
C ASP A 260 3.62 -5.38 8.82
N SER A 261 3.78 -5.18 7.51
CA SER A 261 2.70 -4.59 6.73
C SER A 261 1.46 -5.47 6.95
N ILE A 262 0.29 -4.86 7.10
CA ILE A 262 -0.94 -5.62 7.34
C ILE A 262 -1.20 -6.60 6.20
N LEU A 263 -0.69 -6.29 5.00
CA LEU A 263 -0.65 -7.23 3.89
C LEU A 263 0.18 -8.49 4.18
N ALA A 264 1.33 -8.39 4.85
CA ALA A 264 2.13 -9.54 5.26
C ALA A 264 1.39 -10.39 6.31
N ILE A 265 0.76 -9.75 7.30
CA ILE A 265 -0.09 -10.43 8.29
C ILE A 265 -1.21 -11.17 7.58
N GLN A 266 -1.95 -10.50 6.69
CA GLN A 266 -3.04 -11.10 5.92
C GLN A 266 -2.56 -12.31 5.10
N LYS A 267 -1.45 -12.19 4.37
CA LYS A 267 -0.90 -13.31 3.57
C LYS A 267 -0.57 -14.51 4.45
N ARG A 268 0.01 -14.28 5.63
CA ARG A 268 0.31 -15.36 6.58
C ARG A 268 -0.97 -15.98 7.10
N LEU A 269 -1.97 -15.20 7.49
CA LEU A 269 -3.28 -15.72 7.89
C LEU A 269 -3.96 -16.53 6.78
N GLN A 270 -3.90 -16.08 5.52
CA GLN A 270 -4.43 -16.82 4.37
C GLN A 270 -3.75 -18.18 4.17
N SER A 271 -2.45 -18.28 4.45
CA SER A 271 -1.75 -19.58 4.41
C SER A 271 -2.20 -20.56 5.50
N LEU A 272 -2.83 -20.05 6.57
CA LEU A 272 -3.43 -20.84 7.65
C LEU A 272 -4.93 -21.09 7.46
N GLN A 273 -5.54 -20.47 6.46
CA GLN A 273 -6.97 -20.55 6.20
C GLN A 273 -7.36 -21.97 5.79
N MET A 274 -8.45 -22.46 6.37
CA MET A 274 -9.07 -23.70 5.91
C MET A 274 -9.83 -23.43 4.61
N LYS A 275 -9.57 -24.25 3.59
CA LYS A 275 -10.31 -24.24 2.33
C LYS A 275 -11.71 -24.82 2.51
#